data_AF-A0A397FQR4-F1
#
_entry.id   AF-A0A397FQR4-F1
#
_cell.length_a   1.000
_cell.length_b   1.000
_cell.length_c   1.000
_cell.angle_alpha   90.00
_cell.angle_beta   90.00
_cell.angle_gamma   90.00
#
_symmetry.space_group_name_H-M   'P 1'
#
loop_
_entity.id
_entity.type
_entity.pdbx_description
1 polymer ?
#
loop_
_entity_poly.entity_id
_entity_poly.type
_entity_poly.pdbx_seq_one_letter_code
_entity_poly.pdbx_strand_id
1 'polypeptide(L)'
;MPTWKIGEYRFYFKAGEPLKKHEPAHIHIRGTPHGKIQFWLEKPDKKSQQEITIKKMQGRVSPEEINEIKKLVIKHKDLFLAEWNKRKAKIENR
;
A
#
# COMPACT_ATOMS: atom_id res chain seq x y z
N MET A 1 -0.46 -2.15 -15.44
CA MET A 1 -0.30 -2.53 -14.02
C MET A 1 -1.65 -2.38 -13.33
N PRO A 2 -2.06 -3.27 -12.41
CA PRO A 2 -3.33 -3.11 -11.72
C PRO A 2 -3.33 -1.82 -10.90
N THR A 3 -4.35 -1.01 -11.12
CA THR A 3 -4.64 0.22 -10.37
C THR A 3 -6.09 0.13 -9.92
N TRP A 4 -6.33 0.16 -8.62
CA TRP A 4 -7.68 0.14 -8.07
C TRP A 4 -8.11 1.57 -7.78
N LYS A 5 -9.23 1.96 -8.35
CA LYS A 5 -9.87 3.25 -8.01
C LYS A 5 -10.95 2.95 -6.97
N ILE A 6 -10.73 3.37 -5.74
CA ILE A 6 -11.71 3.20 -4.66
C ILE A 6 -12.02 4.59 -4.11
N GLY A 7 -13.25 5.05 -4.33
CA GLY A 7 -13.65 6.44 -4.10
C GLY A 7 -12.86 7.40 -5.00
N GLU A 8 -12.33 8.45 -4.40
CA GLU A 8 -11.49 9.47 -5.05
C GLU A 8 -10.00 9.07 -5.10
N TYR A 9 -9.64 7.95 -4.45
CA TYR A 9 -8.26 7.52 -4.30
C TYR A 9 -7.89 6.44 -5.32
N ARG A 10 -6.65 6.52 -5.82
CA ARG A 10 -6.07 5.50 -6.68
C ARG A 10 -5.00 4.71 -5.94
N PHE A 11 -5.22 3.42 -5.78
CA PHE A 11 -4.33 2.45 -5.17
C PHE A 11 -3.56 1.73 -6.26
N TYR A 12 -2.25 1.62 -6.12
CA TYR A 12 -1.40 0.95 -7.09
C TYR A 12 -0.12 0.45 -6.43
N PHE A 13 0.45 -0.58 -7.02
CA PHE A 13 1.80 -1.04 -6.70
C PHE A 13 2.77 -0.49 -7.74
N LYS A 14 3.82 0.20 -7.30
CA LYS A 14 4.76 0.86 -8.20
C LYS A 14 5.49 -0.15 -9.09
N ALA A 15 5.52 0.15 -10.38
CA ALA A 15 6.26 -0.61 -11.39
C ALA A 15 7.77 -0.55 -11.14
N GLY A 16 8.45 -1.69 -11.16
CA GLY A 16 9.92 -1.73 -11.05
C GLY A 16 10.47 -1.33 -9.68
N GLU A 17 9.61 -1.18 -8.67
CA GLU A 17 10.09 -1.13 -7.30
C GLU A 17 10.64 -2.52 -6.95
N PRO A 18 11.91 -2.63 -6.55
CA PRO A 18 12.50 -3.91 -6.22
C PRO A 18 11.72 -4.47 -5.02
N LEU A 19 10.96 -5.53 -5.27
CA LEU A 19 10.39 -6.37 -4.23
C LEU A 19 11.56 -7.07 -3.53
N LYS A 20 12.29 -6.34 -2.69
CA LYS A 20 13.39 -6.92 -1.92
C LYS A 20 12.81 -8.06 -1.10
N LYS A 21 13.54 -9.17 -0.99
CA LYS A 21 13.09 -10.39 -0.30
C LYS A 21 12.51 -10.10 1.10
N HIS A 22 13.08 -9.11 1.78
CA HIS A 22 12.72 -8.67 3.12
C HIS A 22 11.83 -7.43 3.20
N GLU A 23 11.42 -6.82 2.08
CA GLU A 23 10.56 -5.65 2.15
C GLU A 23 9.10 -6.08 2.40
N PRO A 24 8.43 -5.52 3.41
CA PRO A 24 7.03 -5.84 3.69
C PRO A 24 6.12 -5.43 2.53
N ALA A 25 4.94 -6.04 2.43
CA ALA A 25 3.94 -5.58 1.48
C ALA A 25 3.59 -4.11 1.72
N HIS A 26 3.60 -3.31 0.66
CA HIS A 26 3.16 -1.92 0.73
C HIS A 26 2.48 -1.46 -0.54
N ILE A 27 1.54 -0.55 -0.39
CA ILE A 27 0.73 0.00 -1.47
C ILE A 27 0.92 1.50 -1.56
N HIS A 28 0.95 2.01 -2.80
CA HIS A 28 0.99 3.43 -3.08
C HIS A 28 -0.43 3.91 -3.36
N ILE A 29 -0.83 4.99 -2.70
CA ILE A 29 -2.10 5.67 -2.89
C ILE A 29 -1.80 7.07 -3.40
N ARG A 30 -2.52 7.47 -4.43
CA ARG A 30 -2.54 8.86 -4.89
C ARG A 30 -3.92 9.43 -4.59
N GLY A 31 -3.95 10.42 -3.70
CA GLY A 31 -5.11 11.23 -3.38
C GLY A 31 -5.05 12.54 -4.15
N THR A 32 -6.17 12.91 -4.75
CA THR A 32 -6.39 14.22 -5.37
C THR A 32 -6.53 15.29 -4.28
N PRO A 33 -5.94 16.49 -4.41
CA PRO A 33 -5.18 17.01 -5.54
C PRO A 33 -3.64 16.99 -5.35
N HIS A 34 -3.11 16.79 -4.14
CA HIS A 34 -1.69 17.05 -3.86
C HIS A 34 -0.95 15.95 -3.10
N GLY A 35 -1.61 14.84 -2.78
CA GLY A 35 -1.10 13.83 -1.87
C GLY A 35 -0.68 12.51 -2.53
N LYS A 36 0.50 12.00 -2.19
CA LYS A 36 0.85 10.58 -2.35
C LYS A 36 1.11 10.00 -0.98
N ILE A 37 0.48 8.87 -0.68
CA ILE A 37 0.66 8.17 0.58
C ILE A 37 1.03 6.74 0.28
N GLN A 38 1.97 6.20 1.04
CA GLN A 38 2.36 4.82 0.99
C GLN A 38 2.01 4.20 2.32
N PHE A 39 1.37 3.03 2.27
CA PHE A 39 1.02 2.27 3.46
C PHE A 39 1.67 0.90 3.39
N TRP A 40 2.26 0.47 4.49
CA TRP A 40 2.57 -0.93 4.74
C TRP A 40 1.26 -1.69 4.94
N LEU A 41 1.12 -2.84 4.27
CA LEU A 41 0.02 -3.79 4.41
C LEU A 41 0.34 -4.89 5.43
N GLU A 42 1.62 -5.03 5.75
CA GLU A 42 2.14 -5.94 6.76
C GLU A 42 2.98 -5.20 7.77
N LYS A 43 3.16 -5.83 8.94
CA LYS A 43 3.99 -5.33 10.02
C LYS A 43 5.44 -5.25 9.53
N PRO A 44 6.06 -4.06 9.48
CA PRO A 44 7.49 -3.97 9.18
C PRO A 44 8.35 -4.57 10.29
N ASP A 45 7.81 -4.65 11.52
CA ASP A 45 8.48 -5.19 12.68
C ASP A 45 7.56 -6.18 13.43
N LYS A 46 8.10 -7.33 13.85
CA LYS A 46 7.35 -8.37 14.58
C LYS A 46 6.72 -7.86 15.88
N LYS A 47 7.17 -6.72 16.42
CA LYS A 47 6.64 -6.12 17.65
C LYS A 47 5.43 -5.19 17.45
N SER A 48 5.13 -4.75 16.23
CA SER A 48 3.97 -3.88 16.00
C SER A 48 2.68 -4.68 16.00
N GLN A 49 1.72 -4.32 16.85
CA GLN A 49 0.35 -4.87 16.77
C GLN A 49 -0.37 -4.38 15.51
N GLN A 50 -0.04 -3.19 15.00
CA GLN A 50 -0.68 -2.61 13.82
C GLN A 50 -0.13 -3.19 12.52
N GLU A 51 -1.01 -3.87 11.78
CA GLU A 51 -0.68 -4.47 10.48
C GLU A 51 -0.54 -3.44 9.37
N ILE A 52 -1.23 -2.29 9.48
CA ILE A 52 -1.21 -1.23 8.47
C ILE A 52 -0.67 0.06 9.08
N THR A 53 0.46 0.51 8.55
CA THR A 53 1.16 1.73 9.00
C THR A 53 1.54 2.60 7.81
N ILE A 54 1.63 3.91 8.00
CA ILE A 54 2.02 4.84 6.95
C ILE A 54 3.53 4.69 6.74
N LYS A 55 3.95 4.26 5.56
CA LYS A 55 5.36 4.18 5.14
C LYS A 55 5.91 5.57 4.85
N LYS A 56 5.19 6.32 4.03
CA LYS A 56 5.62 7.62 3.54
C LYS A 56 4.42 8.44 3.13
N MET A 57 4.41 9.71 3.49
CA MET A 57 3.43 10.67 3.02
C MET A 57 4.16 11.79 2.28
N GLN A 58 3.60 12.23 1.17
CA GLN A 58 4.12 13.35 0.38
C GLN A 58 2.95 14.24 -0.01
N GLY A 59 3.11 15.54 0.21
CA GLY A 59 2.07 16.54 -0.04
C GLY A 59 1.24 16.87 1.20
N ARG A 60 0.23 17.73 1.01
CA ARG A 60 -0.78 18.03 2.03
C ARG A 60 -1.88 16.99 1.92
N VAL A 61 -1.92 16.08 2.88
CA VAL A 61 -3.03 15.15 3.08
C VAL A 61 -3.59 15.42 4.46
N SER A 62 -4.89 15.66 4.54
CA SER A 62 -5.56 15.88 5.82
C SER A 62 -5.62 14.59 6.64
N PRO A 63 -5.60 14.66 7.98
CA PRO A 63 -5.73 13.49 8.84
C PRO A 63 -7.04 12.71 8.61
N GLU A 64 -8.09 13.39 8.17
CA GLU A 64 -9.37 12.77 7.78
C GLU A 64 -9.21 11.87 6.55
N GLU A 65 -8.60 12.38 5.48
CA GLU A 65 -8.29 11.59 4.29
C GLU A 65 -7.39 10.40 4.62
N ILE A 66 -6.39 10.58 5.49
CA ILE A 66 -5.53 9.47 5.95
C ILE A 66 -6.37 8.39 6.62
N ASN A 67 -7.33 8.78 7.46
CA ASN A 67 -8.20 7.84 8.16
C ASN A 67 -9.14 7.11 7.19
N GLU A 68 -9.69 7.81 6.19
CA GLU A 68 -10.50 7.20 5.14
C GLU A 68 -9.69 6.22 4.29
N ILE A 69 -8.52 6.65 3.80
CA ILE A 69 -7.60 5.78 3.05
C ILE A 69 -7.22 4.58 3.90
N LYS A 70 -6.91 4.76 5.19
CA LYS A 70 -6.57 3.65 6.10
C LYS A 70 -7.72 2.65 6.19
N LYS A 71 -8.97 3.11 6.35
CA LYS A 71 -10.15 2.23 6.35
C LYS A 71 -10.29 1.46 5.03
N LEU A 72 -10.08 2.13 3.89
CA LEU A 72 -10.11 1.48 2.56
C LEU A 72 -8.99 0.45 2.41
N VAL A 73 -7.77 0.77 2.86
CA VAL A 73 -6.63 -0.16 2.85
C VAL A 73 -6.93 -1.38 3.70
N ILE A 74 -7.48 -1.21 4.92
CA ILE A 74 -7.86 -2.32 5.80
C ILE A 74 -8.95 -3.17 5.13
N LYS A 75 -9.98 -2.54 4.59
CA LYS A 75 -11.11 -3.23 3.94
C LYS A 75 -10.69 -4.07 2.74
N HIS A 76 -9.72 -3.59 1.96
CA HIS A 76 -9.21 -4.27 0.76
C HIS A 76 -7.84 -4.94 0.96
N LYS A 77 -7.37 -5.06 2.21
CA LYS A 77 -6.06 -5.59 2.56
C LYS A 77 -5.80 -6.96 1.96
N ASP A 78 -6.79 -7.85 2.06
CA ASP A 78 -6.69 -9.23 1.58
C ASP A 78 -6.42 -9.28 0.06
N LEU A 79 -7.13 -8.44 -0.69
CA LEU A 79 -6.95 -8.30 -2.13
C LEU A 79 -5.55 -7.79 -2.48
N PHE A 80 -5.06 -6.79 -1.75
CA PHE A 80 -3.72 -6.23 -1.97
C PHE A 80 -2.61 -7.23 -1.61
N LEU A 81 -2.76 -7.99 -0.51
CA LEU A 81 -1.82 -9.03 -0.11
C LEU A 81 -1.79 -10.18 -1.11
N ALA A 82 -2.94 -10.63 -1.61
CA ALA A 82 -3.01 -11.67 -2.63
C ALA A 82 -2.25 -11.26 -3.90
N GLU A 83 -2.46 -10.04 -4.39
CA GLU A 83 -1.73 -9.54 -5.57
C GLU A 83 -0.23 -9.36 -5.28
N TRP A 84 0.14 -8.92 -4.08
CA TRP A 84 1.55 -8.81 -3.67
C TRP A 84 2.25 -10.17 -3.65
N ASN A 85 1.63 -11.18 -3.04
CA ASN A 85 2.14 -12.55 -3.01
C ASN A 85 2.29 -13.13 -4.42
N LYS A 86 1.29 -12.90 -5.29
CA LYS A 86 1.35 -13.29 -6.70
C LYS A 86 2.53 -12.65 -7.44
N ARG A 87 2.86 -11.39 -7.14
CA ARG A 87 4.03 -10.69 -7.71
C ARG A 87 5.35 -11.22 -7.15
N LYS A 88 5.44 -11.46 -5.84
CA LYS A 88 6.61 -12.08 -5.20
C LYS A 88 6.91 -13.44 -5.82
N ALA A 89 5.90 -14.29 -5.97
CA ALA A 89 6.03 -15.60 -6.60
C ALA A 89 6.53 -15.51 -8.06
N LYS A 90 6.08 -14.50 -8.81
CA LYS A 90 6.57 -14.26 -10.19
C LYS A 90 8.02 -13.79 -10.27
N ILE A 91 8.51 -13.06 -9.27
CA ILE A 91 9.90 -12.58 -9.23
C ILE A 91 10.83 -13.68 -8.74
N GLU A 92 10.41 -14.53 -7.81
CA GLU A 92 11.22 -15.63 -7.32
C GLU A 92 11.40 -16.76 -8.35
N ASN A 93 10.46 -16.91 -9.29
CA ASN A 93 10.55 -17.87 -10.40
C ASN A 93 11.29 -17.34 -11.65
N ARG A 94 12.01 -16.22 -11.55
CA ARG A 94 12.65 -15.57 -12.70
C ARG A 94 14.12 -15.32 -12.44
#